data_AF-A0A957CW91-F1
#
_entry.id   AF-A0A957CW91-F1
#
_cell.length_a   1.000
_cell.length_b   1.000
_cell.length_c   1.000
_cell.angle_alpha   90.00
_cell.angle_beta   90.00
_cell.angle_gamma   90.00
#
_symmetry.space_group_name_H-M   'P 1'
#
loop_
_entity.id
_entity.type
_entity.pdbx_description
1 polymer ?
#
loop_
_entity_poly.entity_id
_entity_poly.type
_entity_poly.pdbx_seq_one_letter_code
_entity_poly.pdbx_strand_id
1 'polypeptide(L)'
;MYERVLIIDDSQEIRDFLSEYILQPKGFEVLTASNGLMGLEMAIAKEPDLMIVDQQMPRLTGLEVLEKLRERGIEIPAILATAHGSEETAVAAFRLGIRDYVIKPFDADEISESVDRALRESRLQRERDQLVQQLMESNSQLQRRAQELNVLYGVGKSVASSLDLEEVLHRVVEAAVYVVGAEEGSLMLLDEEQGELYTRASKNMDSKAQSMRKRVNDSLAGKVLQTKRAIAIGNDSKWQRTHTALLVKSLIYVPLILQNKPIGVLGVTNRIKETSFDSNDTRALSALAGYATIAINNANLYQDIETERHTLSAIVDQTDDPVIAVSGNH
;
A
#
# COMPACT_ATOMS: atom_id res chain seq x y z
N MET A 1 8.45 -30.13 7.87
CA MET A 1 7.68 -30.11 9.12
C MET A 1 6.85 -31.38 9.09
N TYR A 2 6.91 -32.21 10.13
CA TYR A 2 6.09 -33.41 10.19
C TYR A 2 4.66 -33.01 10.57
N GLU A 3 3.66 -33.64 9.96
CA GLU A 3 2.27 -33.40 10.34
C GLU A 3 1.97 -34.11 11.64
N ARG A 4 1.24 -33.41 12.52
CA ARG A 4 0.88 -33.90 13.84
C ARG A 4 -0.52 -34.47 13.84
N VAL A 5 -0.66 -35.73 14.23
CA VAL A 5 -1.95 -36.40 14.35
C VAL A 5 -2.23 -36.69 15.82
N LEU A 6 -3.34 -36.20 16.35
CA LEU A 6 -3.78 -36.47 17.71
C LEU A 6 -4.84 -37.59 17.71
N ILE A 7 -4.52 -38.72 18.32
CA ILE A 7 -5.45 -39.81 18.55
C ILE A 7 -6.10 -39.62 19.93
N ILE A 8 -7.42 -39.65 20.01
CA ILE A 8 -8.20 -39.57 21.23
C ILE A 8 -9.11 -40.81 21.27
N ASP A 9 -8.74 -41.80 22.08
CA ASP A 9 -9.47 -43.07 22.23
C ASP A 9 -9.21 -43.58 23.65
N ASP A 10 -10.15 -44.22 24.34
CA ASP A 10 -9.93 -44.72 25.71
C ASP A 10 -9.23 -46.09 25.75
N SER A 11 -9.28 -46.86 24.66
CA SER A 11 -8.55 -48.12 24.47
C SER A 11 -7.08 -47.90 24.18
N GLN A 12 -6.20 -48.40 25.07
CA GLN A 12 -4.75 -48.39 24.86
C GLN A 12 -4.36 -49.17 23.60
N GLU A 13 -5.00 -50.31 23.35
CA GLU A 13 -4.73 -51.16 22.19
C GLU A 13 -5.00 -50.44 20.87
N ILE A 14 -6.10 -49.69 20.77
CA ILE A 14 -6.43 -48.91 19.57
C ILE A 14 -5.44 -47.77 19.38
N ARG A 15 -5.06 -47.06 20.46
CA ARG A 15 -4.06 -45.98 20.39
C ARG A 15 -2.71 -46.51 19.91
N ASP A 16 -2.25 -47.65 20.43
CA ASP A 16 -0.97 -48.25 20.05
C ASP A 16 -1.02 -48.77 18.61
N PHE A 17 -2.13 -49.41 18.20
CA PHE A 17 -2.35 -49.83 16.82
C PHE A 17 -2.28 -48.66 15.83
N LEU A 18 -3.07 -47.60 16.06
CA LEU A 18 -3.09 -46.42 15.21
C LEU A 18 -1.73 -45.69 15.21
N SER A 19 -1.09 -45.56 16.37
CA SER A 19 0.17 -44.85 16.52
C SER A 19 1.33 -45.61 15.89
N GLU A 20 1.62 -46.83 16.37
CA GLU A 20 2.85 -47.56 16.06
C GLU A 20 2.80 -48.29 14.72
N TYR A 21 1.62 -48.77 14.30
CA TYR A 21 1.49 -49.61 13.11
C TYR A 21 1.00 -48.85 11.87
N ILE A 22 0.25 -47.77 12.04
CA ILE A 22 -0.35 -47.04 10.92
C ILE A 22 0.34 -45.68 10.70
N LEU A 23 0.37 -44.83 11.72
CA LEU A 23 0.73 -43.42 11.52
C LEU A 23 2.24 -43.14 11.63
N GLN A 24 2.93 -43.64 12.65
CA GLN A 24 4.38 -43.42 12.79
C GLN A 24 5.19 -44.00 11.61
N PRO A 25 4.88 -45.19 11.06
CA PRO A 25 5.58 -45.73 9.89
C PRO A 25 5.40 -44.86 8.62
N LYS A 26 4.31 -44.09 8.54
CA LYS A 26 4.05 -43.11 7.49
C LYS A 26 4.73 -41.75 7.73
N GLY A 27 5.42 -41.58 8.87
CA GLY A 27 6.19 -40.38 9.19
C GLY A 27 5.39 -39.27 9.88
N PHE A 28 4.20 -39.57 10.42
CA PHE A 28 3.43 -38.62 11.22
C PHE A 28 4.01 -38.50 12.63
N GLU A 29 3.96 -37.29 13.19
CA GLU A 29 4.18 -37.10 14.63
C GLU A 29 2.87 -37.38 15.35
N VAL A 30 2.84 -38.45 16.15
CA VAL A 30 1.61 -38.92 16.78
C VAL A 30 1.53 -38.48 18.23
N LEU A 31 0.43 -37.85 18.59
CA LEU A 31 0.03 -37.52 19.96
C LEU A 31 -1.13 -38.42 20.36
N THR A 32 -1.18 -38.85 21.62
CA THR A 32 -2.22 -39.78 22.09
C THR A 32 -2.89 -39.26 23.35
N ALA A 33 -4.22 -39.41 23.42
CA ALA A 33 -5.06 -39.04 24.54
C ALA A 33 -6.01 -40.17 24.93
N SER A 34 -6.11 -40.47 26.23
CA SER A 34 -6.91 -41.57 26.78
C SER A 34 -8.35 -41.22 27.14
N ASN A 35 -8.75 -39.96 26.97
CA ASN A 35 -10.12 -39.48 27.21
C ASN A 35 -10.33 -38.12 26.55
N GLY A 36 -11.59 -37.73 26.34
CA GLY A 36 -11.93 -36.50 25.61
C GLY A 36 -11.46 -35.21 26.28
N LEU A 37 -11.40 -35.13 27.62
CA LEU A 37 -10.91 -33.93 28.30
C LEU A 37 -9.41 -33.70 28.04
N MET A 38 -8.61 -34.76 28.16
CA MET A 38 -7.18 -34.70 27.88
C MET A 38 -6.92 -34.43 26.39
N GLY A 39 -7.74 -35.01 25.51
CA GLY A 39 -7.70 -34.75 24.08
C GLY A 39 -8.00 -33.30 23.72
N LEU A 40 -9.02 -32.70 24.34
CA LEU A 40 -9.34 -31.28 24.17
C LEU A 40 -8.18 -30.37 24.60
N GLU A 41 -7.59 -30.61 25.77
CA GLU A 41 -6.45 -29.84 26.28
C GLU A 41 -5.24 -29.94 25.34
N MET A 42 -4.94 -31.14 24.84
CA MET A 42 -3.87 -31.36 23.88
C MET A 42 -4.14 -30.71 22.52
N ALA A 43 -5.37 -30.78 22.00
CA ALA A 43 -5.74 -30.16 20.74
C ALA A 43 -5.48 -28.65 20.77
N ILE A 44 -5.83 -27.99 21.88
CA ILE A 44 -5.58 -26.56 22.08
C ILE A 44 -4.09 -26.26 22.25
N ALA A 45 -3.38 -27.04 23.07
CA ALA A 45 -2.00 -26.74 23.41
C ALA A 45 -1.00 -27.07 22.31
N LYS A 46 -1.32 -28.07 21.46
CA LYS A 46 -0.39 -28.62 20.47
C LYS A 46 -0.76 -28.26 19.04
N GLU A 47 -2.01 -27.85 18.78
CA GLU A 47 -2.50 -27.50 17.43
C GLU A 47 -2.13 -28.58 16.39
N PRO A 48 -2.66 -29.82 16.56
CA PRO A 48 -2.41 -30.89 15.61
C PRO A 48 -3.00 -30.56 14.23
N ASP A 49 -2.44 -31.19 13.19
CA ASP A 49 -2.90 -31.05 11.81
C ASP A 49 -4.14 -31.90 11.51
N LEU A 50 -4.38 -32.96 12.31
CA LEU A 50 -5.53 -33.84 12.23
C LEU A 50 -5.82 -34.46 13.61
N MET A 51 -7.10 -34.73 13.89
CA MET A 51 -7.50 -35.55 15.03
C MET A 51 -8.18 -36.83 14.56
N ILE A 52 -7.89 -37.95 15.22
CA ILE A 52 -8.69 -39.18 15.14
C ILE A 52 -9.35 -39.33 16.51
N VAL A 53 -10.68 -39.31 16.54
CA VAL A 53 -11.44 -39.17 17.78
C VAL A 53 -12.43 -40.30 17.88
N ASP A 54 -12.38 -41.07 18.96
CA ASP A 54 -13.41 -42.06 19.26
C ASP A 54 -14.72 -41.36 19.64
N GLN A 55 -15.84 -41.93 19.20
CA GLN A 55 -17.15 -41.34 19.48
C GLN A 55 -17.50 -41.42 20.97
N GLN A 56 -17.24 -42.56 21.62
CA GLN A 56 -17.65 -42.83 23.00
C GLN A 56 -16.43 -42.98 23.89
N MET A 57 -16.20 -42.00 24.77
CA MET A 57 -15.09 -42.02 25.72
C MET A 57 -15.52 -41.47 27.08
N PRO A 58 -14.81 -41.81 28.17
CA PRO A 58 -15.04 -41.20 29.47
C PRO A 58 -14.80 -39.68 29.48
N ARG A 59 -15.47 -38.99 30.41
CA ARG A 59 -15.41 -37.53 30.68
C ARG A 59 -16.02 -36.65 29.60
N LEU A 60 -15.61 -36.80 28.33
CA LEU A 60 -16.16 -36.11 27.17
C LEU A 60 -16.19 -37.07 25.98
N THR A 61 -17.30 -37.07 25.26
CA THR A 61 -17.47 -37.77 23.98
C THR A 61 -16.70 -37.05 22.87
N GLY A 62 -16.42 -37.75 21.76
CA GLY A 62 -15.70 -37.16 20.63
C GLY A 62 -16.40 -35.93 20.05
N LEU A 63 -17.73 -35.95 19.96
CA LEU A 63 -18.52 -34.82 19.46
C LEU A 63 -18.47 -33.61 20.41
N GLU A 64 -18.49 -33.82 21.73
CA GLU A 64 -18.36 -32.75 22.72
C GLU A 64 -16.98 -32.09 22.68
N VAL A 65 -15.92 -32.85 22.35
CA VAL A 65 -14.57 -32.28 22.13
C VAL A 65 -14.59 -31.32 20.95
N LEU A 66 -15.16 -31.74 19.82
CA LEU A 66 -15.24 -30.90 18.60
C LEU A 66 -16.11 -29.66 18.82
N GLU A 67 -17.23 -29.81 19.52
CA GLU A 67 -18.10 -28.68 19.87
C GLU A 67 -17.36 -27.63 20.72
N LYS A 68 -16.64 -28.07 21.77
CA LYS A 68 -15.85 -27.17 22.63
C LYS A 68 -14.68 -26.49 21.90
N LEU A 69 -14.07 -27.14 20.93
CA LEU A 69 -13.04 -26.52 20.08
C LEU A 69 -13.65 -25.43 19.19
N ARG A 70 -14.78 -25.73 18.56
CA ARG A 70 -15.51 -24.79 17.71
C ARG A 70 -16.03 -23.57 18.48
N GLU A 71 -16.54 -23.75 19.70
CA GLU A 71 -16.94 -22.64 20.58
C GLU A 71 -15.79 -21.67 20.86
N ARG A 72 -14.53 -22.14 20.77
CA ARG A 72 -13.31 -21.33 20.94
C ARG A 72 -12.77 -20.79 19.61
N GLY A 73 -13.44 -21.05 18.49
CA GLY A 73 -12.99 -20.68 17.15
C GLY A 73 -11.80 -21.51 16.64
N ILE A 74 -11.56 -22.69 17.23
CA ILE A 74 -10.49 -23.59 16.81
C ILE A 74 -11.09 -24.66 15.88
N GLU A 75 -10.63 -24.67 14.63
CA GLU A 75 -11.01 -25.67 13.63
C GLU A 75 -9.82 -26.58 13.32
N ILE A 76 -9.91 -27.82 13.79
CA ILE A 76 -8.94 -28.87 13.47
C ILE A 76 -9.71 -29.97 12.74
N PRO A 77 -9.26 -30.43 11.55
CA PRO A 77 -9.94 -31.50 10.86
C PRO A 77 -9.92 -32.76 11.73
N ALA A 78 -11.05 -33.47 11.76
CA ALA A 78 -11.23 -34.64 12.61
C ALA A 78 -11.81 -35.80 11.82
N ILE A 79 -11.33 -37.01 12.12
CA ILE A 79 -11.89 -38.28 11.70
C ILE A 79 -12.55 -38.91 12.92
N LEU A 80 -13.81 -39.28 12.80
CA LEU A 80 -14.55 -39.92 13.90
C LEU A 80 -14.45 -41.44 13.78
N ALA A 81 -13.95 -42.11 14.81
CA ALA A 81 -14.01 -43.57 14.91
C ALA A 81 -15.26 -43.99 15.69
N THR A 82 -16.08 -44.91 15.16
CA THR A 82 -17.33 -45.33 15.80
C THR A 82 -17.57 -46.83 15.70
N ALA A 83 -18.22 -47.41 16.72
CA ALA A 83 -18.65 -48.81 16.71
C ALA A 83 -19.91 -49.07 15.88
N HIS A 84 -20.70 -48.04 15.53
CA HIS A 84 -21.95 -48.19 14.77
C HIS A 84 -22.11 -47.08 13.73
N GLY A 85 -22.20 -47.45 12.46
CA GLY A 85 -22.33 -46.50 11.34
C GLY A 85 -23.78 -46.24 10.93
N SER A 86 -24.58 -45.55 11.76
CA SER A 86 -25.90 -45.07 11.29
C SER A 86 -25.74 -43.78 10.47
N GLU A 87 -26.49 -43.65 9.36
CA GLU A 87 -26.49 -42.44 8.52
C GLU A 87 -26.79 -41.16 9.33
N GLU A 88 -27.63 -41.28 10.36
CA GLU A 88 -27.98 -40.18 11.27
C GLU A 88 -26.78 -39.67 12.07
N THR A 89 -25.90 -40.58 12.51
CA THR A 89 -24.67 -40.25 13.23
C THR A 89 -23.65 -39.59 12.29
N ALA A 90 -23.56 -40.07 11.05
CA ALA A 90 -22.71 -39.47 10.02
C ALA A 90 -23.16 -38.03 9.68
N VAL A 91 -24.47 -37.80 9.49
CA VAL A 91 -25.01 -36.46 9.20
C VAL A 91 -24.77 -35.49 10.36
N ALA A 92 -24.96 -35.92 11.61
CA ALA A 92 -24.67 -35.10 12.79
C ALA A 92 -23.18 -34.76 12.90
N ALA A 93 -22.31 -35.72 12.61
CA ALA A 93 -20.86 -35.57 12.61
C ALA A 93 -20.39 -34.53 11.57
N PHE A 94 -20.86 -34.60 10.32
CA PHE A 94 -20.48 -33.64 9.27
C PHE A 94 -20.88 -32.20 9.60
N ARG A 95 -22.02 -31.99 10.28
CA ARG A 95 -22.44 -30.65 10.75
C ARG A 95 -21.51 -30.06 11.80
N LEU A 96 -20.70 -30.88 12.46
CA LEU A 96 -19.72 -30.46 13.46
C LEU A 96 -18.31 -30.28 12.85
N GLY A 97 -18.16 -30.39 11.52
CA GLY A 97 -16.89 -30.15 10.82
C GLY A 97 -15.99 -31.38 10.71
N ILE A 98 -16.50 -32.57 11.07
CA ILE A 98 -15.83 -33.85 10.83
C ILE A 98 -15.59 -34.02 9.33
N ARG A 99 -14.37 -34.41 8.96
CA ARG A 99 -13.96 -34.60 7.57
C ARG A 99 -14.31 -35.99 7.06
N ASP A 100 -14.26 -36.97 7.95
CA ASP A 100 -14.54 -38.36 7.61
C ASP A 100 -14.89 -39.17 8.86
N TYR A 101 -15.42 -40.38 8.68
CA TYR A 101 -15.63 -41.31 9.79
C TYR A 101 -15.23 -42.73 9.39
N VAL A 102 -14.78 -43.50 10.39
CA VAL A 102 -14.32 -44.87 10.22
C VAL A 102 -15.05 -45.78 11.19
N ILE A 103 -15.50 -46.95 10.72
CA ILE A 103 -16.29 -47.90 11.51
C ILE A 103 -15.37 -48.95 12.13
N LYS A 104 -15.49 -49.18 13.44
CA LYS A 104 -14.78 -50.24 14.18
C LYS A 104 -15.46 -51.60 13.95
N PRO A 105 -14.71 -52.71 13.73
CA PRO A 105 -13.27 -52.76 13.55
C PRO A 105 -12.86 -52.28 12.14
N PHE A 106 -11.81 -51.46 12.08
CA PHE A 106 -11.21 -50.96 10.85
C PHE A 106 -9.85 -51.60 10.60
N ASP A 107 -9.44 -51.67 9.34
CA ASP A 107 -8.10 -52.10 8.96
C ASP A 107 -7.14 -50.90 8.76
N ALA A 108 -5.87 -51.21 8.49
CA ALA A 108 -4.84 -50.20 8.32
C ALA A 108 -5.02 -49.36 7.04
N ASP A 109 -5.67 -49.91 6.01
CA ASP A 109 -5.87 -49.25 4.72
C ASP A 109 -7.02 -48.24 4.83
N GLU A 110 -8.13 -48.59 5.48
CA GLU A 110 -9.29 -47.71 5.68
C GLU A 110 -8.90 -46.43 6.47
N ILE A 111 -8.19 -46.58 7.59
CA ILE A 111 -7.69 -45.44 8.36
C ILE A 111 -6.70 -44.62 7.54
N SER A 112 -5.79 -45.30 6.84
CA SER A 112 -4.78 -44.65 6.01
C SER A 112 -5.39 -43.77 4.94
N GLU A 113 -6.39 -44.26 4.21
CA GLU A 113 -7.08 -43.50 3.17
C GLU A 113 -7.83 -42.30 3.75
N SER A 114 -8.49 -42.49 4.90
CA SER A 114 -9.23 -41.42 5.58
C SER A 114 -8.30 -40.29 6.06
N VAL A 115 -7.15 -40.65 6.67
CA VAL A 115 -6.11 -39.71 7.11
C VAL A 115 -5.51 -38.95 5.92
N ASP A 116 -5.11 -39.65 4.87
CA ASP A 116 -4.50 -39.05 3.69
C ASP A 116 -5.47 -38.09 2.98
N ARG A 117 -6.77 -38.44 2.92
CA ARG A 117 -7.83 -37.58 2.36
C ARG A 117 -8.04 -36.33 3.20
N ALA A 118 -8.24 -36.48 4.51
CA ALA A 118 -8.51 -35.36 5.42
C ALA A 118 -7.35 -34.36 5.46
N LEU A 119 -6.10 -34.83 5.49
CA LEU A 119 -4.91 -33.98 5.46
C LEU A 119 -4.75 -33.28 4.11
N ARG A 120 -4.96 -33.99 2.99
CA ARG A 120 -4.88 -33.39 1.65
C ARG A 120 -5.88 -32.25 1.48
N GLU A 121 -7.13 -32.43 1.90
CA GLU A 121 -8.15 -31.39 1.85
C GLU A 121 -7.78 -30.20 2.75
N SER A 122 -7.30 -30.47 3.97
CA SER A 122 -6.84 -29.42 4.90
C SER A 122 -5.70 -28.60 4.31
N ARG A 123 -4.71 -29.24 3.67
CA ARG A 123 -3.60 -28.56 2.99
C ARG A 123 -4.08 -27.67 1.85
N LEU A 124 -4.93 -28.21 0.95
CA LEU A 124 -5.48 -27.45 -0.18
C LEU A 124 -6.29 -26.24 0.29
N GLN A 125 -7.07 -26.42 1.36
CA GLN A 125 -7.85 -25.35 1.96
C GLN A 125 -6.95 -24.24 2.54
N ARG A 126 -5.91 -24.61 3.29
CA ARG A 126 -4.90 -23.66 3.83
C ARG A 126 -4.17 -22.91 2.71
N GLU A 127 -3.73 -23.62 1.66
CA GLU A 127 -3.05 -23.03 0.51
C GLU A 127 -3.95 -22.04 -0.25
N ARG A 128 -5.21 -22.43 -0.49
CA ARG A 128 -6.21 -21.56 -1.11
C ARG A 128 -6.39 -20.27 -0.31
N ASP A 129 -6.57 -20.37 1.01
CA ASP A 129 -6.80 -19.20 1.85
C ASP A 129 -5.58 -18.27 1.86
N GLN A 130 -4.37 -18.83 1.87
CA GLN A 130 -3.13 -18.05 1.70
C GLN A 130 -3.06 -17.34 0.34
N LEU A 131 -3.39 -18.03 -0.75
CA LEU A 131 -3.39 -17.45 -2.09
C LEU A 131 -4.44 -16.34 -2.25
N VAL A 132 -5.63 -16.52 -1.67
CA VAL A 132 -6.68 -15.50 -1.66
C VAL A 132 -6.20 -14.25 -0.92
N GLN A 133 -5.57 -14.42 0.25
CA GLN A 133 -4.99 -13.31 1.01
C GLN A 133 -3.94 -12.55 0.19
N GLN A 134 -3.00 -13.28 -0.43
CA GLN A 134 -1.95 -12.69 -1.28
C GLN A 134 -2.55 -11.93 -2.49
N LEU A 135 -3.60 -12.48 -3.11
CA LEU A 135 -4.28 -11.84 -4.23
C LEU A 135 -4.93 -10.52 -3.82
N MET A 136 -5.59 -10.48 -2.65
CA MET A 136 -6.22 -9.26 -2.12
C MET A 136 -5.19 -8.16 -1.84
N GLU A 137 -4.05 -8.53 -1.25
CA GLU A 137 -2.95 -7.59 -0.98
C GLU A 137 -2.36 -7.02 -2.27
N SER A 138 -2.08 -7.89 -3.25
CA SER A 138 -1.52 -7.50 -4.55
C SER A 138 -2.47 -6.58 -5.32
N ASN A 139 -3.77 -6.92 -5.37
CA ASN A 139 -4.78 -6.10 -6.04
C ASN A 139 -4.90 -4.70 -5.41
N SER A 140 -4.90 -4.64 -4.08
CA SER A 140 -4.93 -3.37 -3.35
C SER A 140 -3.69 -2.50 -3.60
N GLN A 141 -2.52 -3.11 -3.84
CA GLN A 141 -1.32 -2.38 -4.24
C GLN A 141 -1.39 -1.90 -5.69
N LEU A 142 -1.88 -2.74 -6.60
CA LEU A 142 -2.08 -2.37 -8.01
C LEU A 142 -3.06 -1.21 -8.17
N GLN A 143 -4.18 -1.24 -7.44
CA GLN A 143 -5.16 -0.15 -7.45
C GLN A 143 -4.56 1.18 -6.98
N ARG A 144 -3.73 1.15 -5.94
CA ARG A 144 -3.01 2.35 -5.47
C ARG A 144 -2.07 2.91 -6.53
N ARG A 145 -1.24 2.05 -7.14
CA ARG A 145 -0.31 2.46 -8.21
C ARG A 145 -1.06 2.99 -9.45
N ALA A 146 -2.18 2.38 -9.82
CA ALA A 146 -3.00 2.86 -10.93
C ALA A 146 -3.58 4.25 -10.64
N GLN A 147 -4.05 4.49 -9.41
CA GLN A 147 -4.56 5.79 -9.00
C GLN A 147 -3.47 6.87 -9.01
N GLU A 148 -2.27 6.55 -8.51
CA GLU A 148 -1.10 7.43 -8.58
C GLU A 148 -0.78 7.82 -10.04
N LEU A 149 -0.73 6.83 -10.94
CA LEU A 149 -0.50 7.07 -12.37
C LEU A 149 -1.59 7.93 -13.00
N ASN A 150 -2.86 7.73 -12.65
CA ASN A 150 -3.98 8.52 -13.15
C ASN A 150 -3.88 9.99 -12.72
N VAL A 151 -3.49 10.26 -11.47
CA VAL A 151 -3.25 11.62 -10.98
C VAL A 151 -2.10 12.27 -11.74
N LEU A 152 -0.97 11.56 -11.87
CA LEU A 152 0.19 12.06 -12.62
C LEU A 152 -0.16 12.35 -14.09
N TYR A 153 -0.93 11.47 -14.74
CA TYR A 153 -1.38 11.65 -16.13
C TYR A 153 -2.36 12.82 -16.27
N GLY A 154 -3.31 12.97 -15.34
CA GLY A 154 -4.28 14.07 -15.33
C GLY A 154 -3.61 15.45 -15.22
N VAL A 155 -2.55 15.56 -14.42
CA VAL A 155 -1.71 16.77 -14.34
C VAL A 155 -0.98 17.02 -15.65
N GLY A 156 -0.32 15.99 -16.21
CA GLY A 156 0.38 16.10 -17.49
C GLY A 156 -0.55 16.56 -18.64
N LYS A 157 -1.79 16.05 -18.68
CA LYS A 157 -2.80 16.49 -19.65
C LYS A 157 -3.25 17.94 -19.42
N SER A 158 -3.46 18.35 -18.16
CA SER A 158 -3.85 19.74 -17.83
C SER A 158 -2.78 20.75 -18.24
N VAL A 159 -1.50 20.41 -18.08
CA VAL A 159 -0.35 21.22 -18.51
C VAL A 159 -0.31 21.41 -20.03
N ALA A 160 -0.72 20.40 -20.79
CA ALA A 160 -0.73 20.46 -22.25
C ALA A 160 -1.92 21.25 -22.82
N SER A 161 -3.00 21.46 -22.04
CA SER A 161 -4.27 22.00 -22.55
C SER A 161 -4.73 23.31 -21.91
N SER A 162 -4.09 23.77 -20.82
CA SER A 162 -4.50 25.00 -20.13
C SER A 162 -3.56 26.17 -20.45
N LEU A 163 -4.16 27.33 -20.74
CA LEU A 163 -3.47 28.61 -20.85
C LEU A 163 -3.39 29.34 -19.50
N ASP A 164 -4.08 28.84 -18.47
CA ASP A 164 -4.05 29.40 -17.12
C ASP A 164 -2.92 28.77 -16.31
N LEU A 165 -1.77 29.44 -16.30
CA LEU A 165 -0.61 29.02 -15.53
C LEU A 165 -0.92 28.87 -14.05
N GLU A 166 -1.75 29.74 -13.48
CA GLU A 166 -2.05 29.74 -12.05
C GLU A 166 -2.85 28.49 -11.65
N GLU A 167 -3.86 28.14 -12.45
CA GLU A 167 -4.63 26.91 -12.26
C GLU A 167 -3.75 25.66 -12.37
N VAL A 168 -2.85 25.62 -13.36
CA VAL A 168 -1.93 24.49 -13.55
C VAL A 168 -0.99 24.32 -12.37
N LEU A 169 -0.37 25.40 -11.90
CA LEU A 169 0.55 25.33 -10.76
C LEU A 169 -0.18 24.91 -9.47
N HIS A 170 -1.42 25.36 -9.27
CA HIS A 170 -2.24 24.91 -8.13
C HIS A 170 -2.48 23.40 -8.19
N ARG A 171 -2.92 22.88 -9.35
CA ARG A 171 -3.14 21.44 -9.55
C ARG A 171 -1.89 20.61 -9.36
N VAL A 172 -0.72 21.10 -9.78
CA VAL A 172 0.56 20.43 -9.55
C VAL A 172 0.85 20.30 -8.05
N VAL A 173 0.64 21.36 -7.27
CA VAL A 173 0.88 21.32 -5.83
C VAL A 173 -0.13 20.41 -5.13
N GLU A 174 -1.40 20.45 -5.51
CA GLU A 174 -2.41 19.52 -4.98
C GLU A 174 -2.07 18.06 -5.25
N ALA A 175 -1.67 17.75 -6.48
CA ALA A 175 -1.21 16.42 -6.85
C ALA A 175 0.05 16.02 -6.05
N ALA A 176 0.98 16.94 -5.82
CA ALA A 176 2.18 16.67 -5.03
C ALA A 176 1.84 16.28 -3.60
N VAL A 177 0.93 17.02 -2.94
CA VAL A 177 0.47 16.71 -1.59
C VAL A 177 -0.24 15.36 -1.55
N TYR A 178 -1.10 15.08 -2.52
CA TYR A 178 -1.87 13.83 -2.58
C TYR A 178 -1.00 12.60 -2.85
N VAL A 179 -0.18 12.63 -3.91
CA VAL A 179 0.65 11.50 -4.35
C VAL A 179 1.71 11.15 -3.32
N VAL A 180 2.33 12.15 -2.70
CA VAL A 180 3.36 11.94 -1.66
C VAL A 180 2.74 11.72 -0.27
N GLY A 181 1.43 11.95 -0.10
CA GLY A 181 0.75 11.81 1.18
C GLY A 181 1.27 12.77 2.26
N ALA A 182 1.62 13.99 1.85
CA ALA A 182 2.11 15.06 2.72
C ALA A 182 0.96 15.90 3.31
N GLU A 183 1.25 16.73 4.31
CA GLU A 183 0.27 17.64 4.92
C GLU A 183 0.10 18.93 4.11
N GLU A 184 1.23 19.53 3.74
CA GLU A 184 1.29 20.83 3.06
C GLU A 184 2.21 20.75 1.83
N GLY A 185 1.96 21.62 0.86
CA GLY A 185 2.78 21.73 -0.35
C GLY A 185 2.90 23.17 -0.83
N SER A 186 4.04 23.48 -1.46
CA SER A 186 4.32 24.79 -2.02
C SER A 186 5.17 24.69 -3.28
N LEU A 187 4.85 25.52 -4.26
CA LEU A 187 5.69 25.80 -5.42
C LEU A 187 6.16 27.25 -5.34
N MET A 188 7.47 27.44 -5.36
CA MET A 188 8.12 28.75 -5.28
C MET A 188 8.94 29.00 -6.55
N LEU A 189 8.88 30.21 -7.09
CA LEU A 189 9.71 30.64 -8.22
C LEU A 189 10.81 31.58 -7.74
N LEU A 190 11.91 31.57 -8.49
CA LEU A 190 13.07 32.43 -8.25
C LEU A 190 12.84 33.80 -8.89
N ASP A 191 12.94 34.85 -8.07
CA ASP A 191 13.16 36.22 -8.51
C ASP A 191 14.69 36.45 -8.55
N GLU A 192 15.25 36.51 -9.76
CA GLU A 192 16.69 36.64 -9.97
C GLU A 192 17.21 38.03 -9.59
N GLU A 193 16.40 39.07 -9.75
CA GLU A 193 16.81 40.45 -9.43
C GLU A 193 16.97 40.62 -7.93
N GLN A 194 16.05 40.04 -7.16
CA GLN A 194 16.02 40.19 -5.70
C GLN A 194 16.75 39.07 -4.97
N GLY A 195 17.06 37.96 -5.66
CA GLY A 195 17.67 36.77 -5.04
C GLY A 195 16.75 36.08 -4.04
N GLU A 196 15.44 36.12 -4.30
CA GLU A 196 14.39 35.62 -3.41
C GLU A 196 13.50 34.59 -4.09
N LEU A 197 13.07 33.59 -3.32
CA LEU A 197 12.01 32.67 -3.70
C LEU A 197 10.68 33.19 -3.20
N TYR A 198 9.67 33.18 -4.07
CA TYR A 198 8.33 33.60 -3.72
C TYR A 198 7.31 32.54 -4.13
N THR A 199 6.31 32.30 -3.28
CA THR A 199 5.31 31.27 -3.49
C THR A 199 4.37 31.65 -4.64
N ARG A 200 4.20 30.74 -5.59
CA ARG A 200 3.25 30.88 -6.72
C ARG A 200 2.03 30.00 -6.57
N ALA A 201 2.16 28.85 -5.93
CA ALA A 201 1.06 27.97 -5.62
C ALA A 201 1.32 27.28 -4.27
N SER A 202 0.26 26.99 -3.53
CA SER A 202 0.34 26.28 -2.26
C SER A 202 -0.92 25.49 -1.99
N LYS A 203 -0.81 24.46 -1.14
CA LYS A 203 -1.93 23.66 -0.65
C LYS A 203 -1.78 23.47 0.86
N ASN A 204 -2.89 23.69 1.57
CA ASN A 204 -3.02 23.54 3.02
C ASN A 204 -2.07 24.45 3.85
N MET A 205 -1.56 25.54 3.27
CA MET A 205 -0.72 26.51 3.98
C MET A 205 -1.53 27.70 4.50
N ASP A 206 -1.18 28.20 5.69
CA ASP A 206 -1.75 29.43 6.27
C ASP A 206 -1.50 30.65 5.37
N SER A 207 -2.43 31.61 5.35
CA SER A 207 -2.37 32.81 4.49
C SER A 207 -1.07 33.62 4.62
N LYS A 208 -0.50 33.72 5.83
CA LYS A 208 0.81 34.36 6.05
C LYS A 208 1.96 33.62 5.38
N ALA A 209 1.89 32.29 5.31
CA ALA A 209 2.94 31.47 4.71
C ALA A 209 2.91 31.53 3.17
N GLN A 210 1.74 31.82 2.59
CA GLN A 210 1.56 32.02 1.15
C GLN A 210 2.22 33.30 0.65
N SER A 211 2.18 34.39 1.43
CA SER A 211 2.82 35.66 1.09
C SER A 211 4.31 35.76 1.44
N MET A 212 4.92 34.68 1.94
CA MET A 212 6.33 34.71 2.36
C MET A 212 7.28 34.72 1.17
N ARG A 213 8.29 35.57 1.24
CA ARG A 213 9.50 35.51 0.41
C ARG A 213 10.66 34.94 1.21
N LYS A 214 11.48 34.10 0.58
CA LYS A 214 12.62 33.43 1.21
C LYS A 214 13.91 33.80 0.47
N ARG A 215 14.91 34.30 1.19
CA ARG A 215 16.24 34.51 0.61
C ARG A 215 16.87 33.17 0.21
N VAL A 216 17.45 33.12 -0.99
CA VAL A 216 18.08 31.91 -1.52
C VAL A 216 19.27 31.48 -0.67
N ASN A 217 20.10 32.42 -0.22
CA ASN A 217 21.35 32.10 0.48
C ASN A 217 21.18 31.50 1.88
N ASP A 218 19.97 31.54 2.45
CA ASP A 218 19.71 31.09 3.83
C ASP A 218 18.49 30.16 3.92
N SER A 219 18.31 29.30 2.92
CA SER A 219 17.22 28.33 2.92
C SER A 219 17.59 27.00 2.25
N LEU A 220 16.96 25.92 2.73
CA LEU A 220 17.07 24.60 2.10
C LEU A 220 16.62 24.62 0.63
N ALA A 221 15.58 25.41 0.33
CA ALA A 221 15.12 25.62 -1.02
C ALA A 221 16.22 26.25 -1.90
N GLY A 222 16.96 27.24 -1.39
CA GLY A 222 18.09 27.80 -2.12
C GLY A 222 19.25 26.82 -2.31
N LYS A 223 19.51 25.92 -1.35
CA LYS A 223 20.48 24.84 -1.53
C LYS A 223 20.06 23.87 -2.65
N VAL A 224 18.76 23.60 -2.80
CA VAL A 224 18.23 22.83 -3.94
C VAL A 224 18.49 23.56 -5.25
N LEU A 225 18.28 24.88 -5.33
CA LEU A 225 18.60 25.67 -6.52
C LEU A 225 20.09 25.60 -6.86
N GLN A 226 20.97 25.79 -5.87
CA GLN A 226 22.43 25.79 -6.08
C GLN A 226 22.95 24.41 -6.56
N THR A 227 22.48 23.34 -5.93
CA THR A 227 22.94 21.98 -6.23
C THR A 227 22.22 21.35 -7.42
N LYS A 228 21.07 21.91 -7.83
CA LYS A 228 20.13 21.35 -8.82
C LYS A 228 19.71 19.92 -8.48
N ARG A 229 19.70 19.56 -7.20
CA ARG A 229 19.36 18.22 -6.71
C ARG A 229 18.29 18.31 -5.63
N ALA A 230 17.44 17.28 -5.59
CA ALA A 230 16.45 17.13 -4.54
C ALA A 230 17.14 17.02 -3.16
N ILE A 231 16.50 17.61 -2.15
CA ILE A 231 16.91 17.49 -0.75
C ILE A 231 15.71 17.03 0.05
N ALA A 232 15.86 15.88 0.71
CA ALA A 232 14.88 15.32 1.65
C ALA A 232 15.45 15.41 3.07
N ILE A 233 14.60 15.80 4.01
CA ILE A 233 14.89 15.87 5.43
C ILE A 233 13.83 15.08 6.18
N GLY A 234 14.28 14.11 6.99
CA GLY A 234 13.44 13.34 7.89
C GLY A 234 13.67 13.69 9.35
N ASN A 235 13.04 12.91 10.24
CA ASN A 235 12.98 13.18 11.68
C ASN A 235 14.36 13.17 12.39
N ASP A 236 15.36 12.50 11.80
CA ASP A 236 16.71 12.30 12.39
C ASP A 236 17.75 13.34 11.97
N SER A 237 17.35 14.33 11.17
CA SER A 237 18.29 15.32 10.65
C SER A 237 18.53 16.46 11.66
N LYS A 238 19.79 16.64 12.06
CA LYS A 238 20.31 17.79 12.85
C LYS A 238 19.94 19.19 12.28
N TRP A 239 19.32 19.25 11.11
CA TRP A 239 18.89 20.45 10.38
C TRP A 239 17.52 21.01 10.80
N GLN A 240 16.75 20.32 11.65
CA GLN A 240 15.42 20.78 12.11
C GLN A 240 15.41 22.14 12.83
N ARG A 241 16.55 22.65 13.32
CA ARG A 241 16.59 23.82 14.22
C ARG A 241 17.17 25.13 13.66
N THR A 242 17.78 25.17 12.47
CA THR A 242 18.59 26.35 12.09
C THR A 242 18.28 27.03 10.76
N HIS A 243 17.56 26.42 9.81
CA HIS A 243 17.43 26.99 8.45
C HIS A 243 16.03 26.85 7.81
N THR A 244 15.02 26.52 8.60
CA THR A 244 13.62 26.65 8.19
C THR A 244 12.93 27.58 9.17
N ALA A 245 12.31 28.65 8.66
CA ALA A 245 11.45 29.52 9.48
C ALA A 245 10.21 28.78 10.06
N LEU A 246 10.00 27.51 9.67
CA LEU A 246 8.91 26.64 10.08
C LEU A 246 9.48 25.33 10.65
N LEU A 247 9.15 25.03 11.90
CA LEU A 247 9.41 23.73 12.54
C LEU A 247 8.57 22.65 11.82
N VAL A 248 9.19 21.91 10.91
CA VAL A 248 8.58 20.75 10.21
C VAL A 248 9.29 19.46 10.65
N LYS A 249 8.55 18.36 10.75
CA LYS A 249 9.11 17.03 11.09
C LYS A 249 9.81 16.40 9.89
N SER A 250 9.24 16.53 8.70
CA SER A 250 9.85 16.09 7.44
C SER A 250 9.50 17.02 6.27
N LEU A 251 10.39 17.05 5.28
CA LEU A 251 10.35 17.95 4.12
C LEU A 251 11.05 17.31 2.93
N ILE A 252 10.51 17.49 1.71
CA ILE A 252 11.28 17.36 0.47
C ILE A 252 11.17 18.67 -0.32
N TYR A 253 12.30 19.12 -0.88
CA TYR A 253 12.32 20.06 -2.01
C TYR A 253 12.95 19.40 -3.25
N VAL A 254 12.35 19.64 -4.41
CA VAL A 254 12.89 19.29 -5.73
C VAL A 254 13.01 20.56 -6.59
N PRO A 255 14.02 20.66 -7.48
CA PRO A 255 14.19 21.83 -8.32
C PRO A 255 13.22 21.83 -9.51
N LEU A 256 12.76 23.01 -9.90
CA LEU A 256 12.15 23.27 -11.21
C LEU A 256 13.29 23.67 -12.17
N ILE A 257 13.57 22.87 -13.20
CA ILE A 257 14.74 23.06 -14.07
C ILE A 257 14.29 23.31 -15.50
N LEU A 258 14.45 24.55 -15.98
CA LEU A 258 14.19 24.93 -17.36
C LEU A 258 15.53 25.10 -18.09
N GLN A 259 15.76 24.35 -19.18
CA GLN A 259 17.00 24.42 -19.97
C GLN A 259 18.28 24.38 -19.12
N ASN A 260 18.34 23.46 -18.14
CA ASN A 260 19.45 23.31 -17.18
C ASN A 260 19.62 24.49 -16.19
N LYS A 261 18.71 25.46 -16.17
CA LYS A 261 18.66 26.57 -15.20
C LYS A 261 17.57 26.31 -14.15
N PRO A 262 17.88 26.36 -12.84
CA PRO A 262 16.87 26.22 -11.80
C PRO A 262 16.04 27.51 -11.71
N ILE A 263 14.74 27.42 -11.98
CA ILE A 263 13.81 28.56 -12.00
C ILE A 263 12.92 28.64 -10.76
N GLY A 264 13.02 27.64 -9.88
CA GLY A 264 12.21 27.54 -8.67
C GLY A 264 12.33 26.18 -8.00
N VAL A 265 11.47 25.93 -7.02
CA VAL A 265 11.39 24.68 -6.29
C VAL A 265 9.93 24.26 -6.08
N LEU A 266 9.70 22.96 -6.06
CA LEU A 266 8.47 22.34 -5.56
C LEU A 266 8.81 21.61 -4.26
N GLY A 267 7.99 21.76 -3.24
CA GLY A 267 8.21 21.09 -1.97
C GLY A 267 6.94 20.69 -1.25
N VAL A 268 7.10 19.67 -0.40
CA VAL A 268 6.04 19.14 0.47
C VAL A 268 6.58 18.93 1.87
N THR A 269 5.73 19.12 2.88
CA THR A 269 6.12 19.07 4.29
C THR A 269 5.09 18.34 5.15
N ASN A 270 5.58 17.71 6.22
CA ASN A 270 4.78 17.27 7.36
C ASN A 270 5.19 18.06 8.60
N ARG A 271 4.23 18.75 9.21
CA ARG A 271 4.38 19.49 10.48
C ARG A 271 4.04 18.61 11.67
N ILE A 272 3.01 17.77 11.55
CA ILE A 272 2.50 16.95 12.67
C ILE A 272 2.88 15.48 12.50
N LYS A 273 2.66 14.92 11.30
CA LYS A 273 2.95 13.55 10.92
C LYS A 273 4.45 13.25 11.00
N GLU A 274 4.80 12.13 11.62
CA GLU A 274 6.21 11.72 11.85
C GLU A 274 6.81 10.93 10.68
N THR A 275 5.98 10.60 9.69
CA THR A 275 6.40 9.84 8.52
C THR A 275 7.43 10.66 7.74
N SER A 276 8.59 10.04 7.51
CA SER A 276 9.62 10.56 6.61
C SER A 276 9.35 10.11 5.19
N PHE A 277 9.85 10.87 4.23
CA PHE A 277 9.66 10.59 2.82
C PHE A 277 10.77 9.71 2.25
N ASP A 278 10.44 8.87 1.27
CA ASP A 278 11.34 7.91 0.65
C ASP A 278 11.82 8.34 -0.76
N SER A 279 12.51 7.42 -1.45
CA SER A 279 13.00 7.66 -2.82
C SER A 279 11.88 7.67 -3.87
N ASN A 280 10.78 6.95 -3.67
CA ASN A 280 9.60 6.98 -4.54
C ASN A 280 8.92 8.35 -4.45
N ASP A 281 8.75 8.88 -3.24
CA ASP A 281 8.20 10.22 -3.00
C ASP A 281 8.99 11.29 -3.75
N THR A 282 10.33 11.20 -3.65
CA THR A 282 11.23 12.14 -4.35
C THR A 282 11.11 12.05 -5.88
N ARG A 283 10.94 10.83 -6.43
CA ARG A 283 10.73 10.61 -7.87
C ARG A 283 9.39 11.15 -8.35
N ALA A 284 8.31 10.87 -7.61
CA ALA A 284 6.97 11.37 -7.94
C ALA A 284 6.93 12.90 -7.91
N LEU A 285 7.51 13.51 -6.86
CA LEU A 285 7.58 14.96 -6.74
C LEU A 285 8.41 15.60 -7.87
N SER A 286 9.50 14.94 -8.27
CA SER A 286 10.34 15.40 -9.40
C SER A 286 9.61 15.31 -10.75
N ALA A 287 8.76 14.31 -10.96
CA ALA A 287 7.92 14.23 -12.17
C ALA A 287 6.90 15.39 -12.22
N LEU A 288 6.25 15.69 -11.10
CA LEU A 288 5.33 16.82 -10.97
C LEU A 288 6.03 18.17 -11.15
N ALA A 289 7.25 18.32 -10.64
CA ALA A 289 8.12 19.47 -10.90
C ALA A 289 8.44 19.65 -12.39
N GLY A 290 8.64 18.55 -13.11
CA GLY A 290 8.78 18.56 -14.57
C GLY A 290 7.55 19.13 -15.26
N TYR A 291 6.35 18.71 -14.87
CA TYR A 291 5.10 19.25 -15.41
C TYR A 291 4.93 20.75 -15.15
N ALA A 292 5.21 21.21 -13.93
CA ALA A 292 5.20 22.66 -13.64
C ALA A 292 6.20 23.43 -14.49
N THR A 293 7.40 22.89 -14.68
CA THR A 293 8.44 23.52 -15.52
C THR A 293 7.95 23.67 -16.97
N ILE A 294 7.31 22.64 -17.53
CA ILE A 294 6.74 22.67 -18.88
C ILE A 294 5.63 23.73 -18.97
N ALA A 295 4.73 23.78 -17.98
CA ALA A 295 3.65 24.77 -17.93
C ALA A 295 4.19 26.21 -17.92
N ILE A 296 5.19 26.48 -17.08
CA ILE A 296 5.84 27.79 -16.98
C ILE A 296 6.49 28.18 -18.31
N ASN A 297 7.21 27.25 -18.93
CA ASN A 297 7.84 27.52 -20.23
C ASN A 297 6.80 27.83 -21.32
N ASN A 298 5.70 27.07 -21.36
CA ASN A 298 4.64 27.30 -22.34
C ASN A 298 3.95 28.66 -22.14
N ALA A 299 3.69 29.05 -20.89
CA ALA A 299 3.10 30.34 -20.57
C ALA A 299 4.02 31.51 -20.97
N ASN A 300 5.32 31.41 -20.70
CA ASN A 300 6.31 32.42 -21.10
C ASN A 300 6.37 32.55 -22.63
N LEU A 301 6.48 31.43 -23.35
CA LEU A 301 6.48 31.43 -24.82
C LEU A 301 5.23 32.07 -25.41
N TYR A 302 4.06 31.82 -24.81
CA TYR A 302 2.81 32.42 -25.26
C TYR A 302 2.78 33.93 -25.01
N GLN A 303 3.25 34.39 -23.85
CA GLN A 303 3.35 35.82 -23.54
C GLN A 303 4.31 36.55 -24.48
N ASP A 304 5.43 35.94 -24.84
CA ASP A 304 6.39 36.50 -25.79
C ASP A 304 5.74 36.70 -27.17
N ILE A 305 5.03 35.68 -27.68
CA ILE A 305 4.31 35.73 -28.95
C ILE A 305 3.23 36.83 -28.95
N GLU A 306 2.43 36.91 -27.88
CA GLU A 306 1.38 37.95 -27.79
C GLU A 306 1.97 39.36 -27.70
N THR A 307 3.08 39.54 -26.98
CA THR A 307 3.76 40.83 -26.86
C THR A 307 4.33 41.27 -28.20
N GLU A 308 4.97 40.36 -28.94
CA GLU A 308 5.48 40.64 -30.29
C GLU A 308 4.34 40.98 -31.26
N ARG A 309 3.23 40.23 -31.21
CA ARG A 309 2.04 40.50 -32.04
C ARG A 309 1.43 41.87 -31.74
N HIS A 310 1.31 42.25 -30.47
CA HIS A 310 0.83 43.58 -30.07
C HIS A 310 1.77 44.69 -30.56
N THR A 311 3.08 44.47 -30.48
CA THR A 311 4.09 45.42 -30.97
C THR A 311 3.98 45.62 -32.48
N LEU A 312 3.88 44.52 -33.24
CA LEU A 312 3.70 44.58 -34.69
C LEU A 312 2.38 45.26 -35.09
N SER A 313 1.27 44.96 -34.41
CA SER A 313 -0.01 45.62 -34.65
C SER A 313 0.08 47.14 -34.43
N ALA A 314 0.73 47.58 -33.35
CA ALA A 314 0.91 48.99 -33.05
C ALA A 314 1.78 49.73 -34.08
N ILE A 315 2.79 49.05 -34.66
CA ILE A 315 3.62 49.61 -35.74
C ILE A 315 2.80 49.74 -37.03
N VAL A 316 2.04 48.70 -37.38
CA VAL A 316 1.18 48.72 -38.58
C VAL A 316 0.13 49.83 -38.49
N ASP A 317 -0.51 50.00 -37.32
CA ASP A 317 -1.50 51.05 -37.08
C ASP A 317 -0.88 52.47 -37.12
N GLN A 318 0.42 52.62 -36.86
CA GLN A 318 1.13 53.90 -37.01
C GLN A 318 1.60 54.20 -38.43
N THR A 319 1.65 53.21 -39.32
CA THR A 319 2.07 53.41 -40.73
C THR A 319 0.95 53.85 -41.68
N ASP A 320 -0.29 53.95 -41.19
CA ASP A 320 -1.45 54.44 -41.95
C ASP A 320 -1.60 55.99 -41.95
N ASP A 321 -0.53 56.74 -41.64
CA ASP A 321 -0.54 58.19 -41.83
C ASP A 321 -0.53 58.54 -43.34
N PRO A 322 -1.55 59.24 -43.87
CA PRO A 322 -1.64 59.50 -45.30
C PRO A 322 -0.51 60.44 -45.74
N VAL A 323 0.40 59.93 -46.58
CA VAL A 323 1.39 60.75 -47.29
C VAL A 323 0.64 61.65 -48.28
N ILE A 324 0.35 62.89 -47.88
CA ILE A 324 -0.18 63.91 -48.79
C ILE A 324 0.99 64.36 -49.69
N ALA A 325 1.06 63.77 -50.88
CA ALA A 325 1.93 64.25 -51.94
C ALA A 325 1.41 65.59 -52.46
N VAL A 326 2.04 66.70 -52.03
CA VAL A 326 1.76 68.02 -52.59
C VAL A 326 2.44 68.10 -53.96
N SER A 327 1.69 67.91 -55.03
CA SER A 327 2.17 68.22 -56.38
C SER A 327 2.23 69.73 -56.55
N GLY A 328 3.43 70.29 -56.51
CA GLY A 328 3.68 71.66 -56.95
C GLY A 328 3.42 71.78 -58.45
N ASN A 329 2.60 72.75 -58.84
CA ASN A 329 2.56 73.25 -60.21
C ASN A 329 2.61 74.78 -60.20
N HIS A 330 3.32 75.29 -61.21
CA HIS A 330 3.87 76.63 -61.41
C HIS A 330 2.93 77.82 -61.27
#